data_AF-A0A3N5WYL0-F1
#
_entry.id   AF-A0A3N5WYL0-F1
#
_cell.length_a   1.000
_cell.length_b   1.000
_cell.length_c   1.000
_cell.angle_alpha   90.00
_cell.angle_beta   90.00
_cell.angle_gamma   90.00
#
_symmetry.space_group_name_H-M   'P 1'
#
loop_
_entity.id
_entity.type
_entity.pdbx_description
1 polymer ?
#
loop_
_entity_poly.entity_id
_entity_poly.type
_entity_poly.pdbx_seq_one_letter_code
_entity_poly.pdbx_strand_id
1 'polypeptide(L)'
;MSAPQAGNGAARSAAPKRKSLLLLVGASHKSAPLSTLESIALPPDAIGDLLPKLRERARLEEALLLSTCNRTEIYAVTADPTEAGAELERWMLDIARG
;
A
#
# COMPACT_ATOMS: atom_id res chain seq x y z
N MET A 1 34.62 34.15 40.05
CA MET A 1 33.20 34.09 39.66
C MET A 1 33.12 34.23 38.15
N SER A 2 32.96 33.11 37.44
CA SER A 2 32.78 33.07 35.98
C SER A 2 31.70 32.03 35.71
N ALA A 3 30.69 32.42 34.92
CA ALA A 3 29.45 31.70 34.69
C ALA A 3 29.65 30.33 33.99
N PRO A 4 28.70 29.37 34.16
CA PRO A 4 28.78 28.06 33.55
C PRO A 4 28.36 28.11 32.06
N GLN A 5 29.15 27.47 31.19
CA GLN A 5 28.73 27.21 29.81
C GLN A 5 27.86 25.96 29.78
N ALA A 6 26.55 26.17 29.65
CA ALA A 6 25.61 25.16 29.18
C ALA A 6 25.59 25.20 27.65
N GLY A 7 25.82 24.07 26.99
CA GLY A 7 25.69 24.00 25.54
C GLY A 7 26.15 22.68 24.96
N ASN A 8 25.22 21.74 24.81
CA ASN A 8 24.70 21.36 23.49
C ASN A 8 23.97 20.01 23.61
N GLY A 9 22.71 20.07 24.07
CA GLY A 9 21.75 19.03 23.75
C GLY A 9 21.43 19.20 22.27
N ALA A 10 22.19 18.55 21.40
CA ALA A 10 21.90 18.46 19.98
C ALA A 10 20.53 17.77 19.85
N ALA A 11 19.49 18.58 19.80
CA ALA A 11 18.16 18.15 19.42
C ALA A 11 18.33 17.44 18.07
N ARG A 12 18.16 16.12 18.07
CA ARG A 12 18.02 15.35 16.83
C ARG A 12 16.84 15.98 16.11
N SER A 13 17.13 16.81 15.10
CA SER A 13 16.12 17.37 14.23
C SER A 13 15.43 16.19 13.56
N ALA A 14 14.23 15.85 14.04
CA ALA A 14 13.39 14.87 13.39
C ALA A 14 13.03 15.48 12.03
N ALA A 15 13.55 14.89 10.96
CA ALA A 15 13.12 15.20 9.61
C ALA A 15 11.58 15.18 9.58
N PRO A 16 10.92 16.15 8.91
CA PRO A 16 9.47 16.21 8.89
C PRO A 16 8.92 14.87 8.42
N LYS A 17 8.03 14.25 9.22
CA LYS A 17 7.32 13.02 8.81
C LYS A 17 6.65 13.32 7.47
N ARG A 18 7.07 12.63 6.40
CA ARG A 18 6.40 12.73 5.09
C ARG A 18 4.92 12.40 5.32
N LYS A 19 4.04 13.19 4.71
CA LYS A 19 2.60 12.88 4.75
C LYS A 19 2.38 11.61 3.96
N SER A 20 2.02 10.53 4.64
CA SER A 20 1.57 9.29 4.01
C SER A 20 0.04 9.23 4.05
N LEU A 21 -0.56 8.63 3.03
CA LEU A 21 -2.00 8.43 2.91
C LEU A 21 -2.32 6.94 2.88
N LEU A 22 -3.51 6.60 3.39
CA LEU A 22 -4.10 5.28 3.25
C LEU A 22 -4.95 5.25 1.97
N LEU A 23 -4.64 4.32 1.09
CA LEU A 23 -5.38 4.02 -0.13
C LEU A 23 -6.09 2.68 -0.01
N LEU A 24 -7.23 2.59 -0.68
CA LEU A 24 -7.92 1.35 -0.98
C LEU A 24 -8.10 1.26 -2.50
N VAL A 25 -7.62 0.17 -3.09
CA VAL A 25 -7.87 -0.16 -4.50
C VAL A 25 -8.45 -1.57 -4.55
N GLY A 26 -9.58 -1.75 -5.24
CA GLY A 26 -10.18 -3.06 -5.38
C GLY A 26 -11.66 -3.08 -5.68
N ALA A 27 -12.21 -4.29 -5.62
CA ALA A 27 -13.61 -4.53 -5.86
C ALA A 27 -14.21 -5.45 -4.80
N SER A 28 -15.52 -5.30 -4.60
CA SER A 28 -16.33 -6.13 -3.71
C SER A 28 -17.65 -6.48 -4.38
N HIS A 29 -18.41 -7.38 -3.76
CA HIS A 29 -19.78 -7.73 -4.17
C HIS A 29 -20.74 -6.53 -4.28
N LYS A 30 -20.39 -5.38 -3.69
CA LYS A 30 -21.17 -4.14 -3.80
C LYS A 30 -20.81 -3.31 -5.03
N SER A 31 -19.58 -3.44 -5.53
CA SER A 31 -19.04 -2.58 -6.59
C SER A 31 -18.84 -3.31 -7.92
N ALA A 32 -18.85 -4.64 -7.93
CA ALA A 32 -18.61 -5.44 -9.12
C ALA A 32 -19.48 -6.72 -9.16
N PRO A 33 -19.88 -7.18 -10.37
CA PRO A 33 -20.49 -8.49 -10.55
C PRO A 33 -19.58 -9.63 -10.08
N LEU A 34 -20.18 -10.79 -9.77
CA LEU A 34 -19.43 -11.98 -9.34
C LEU A 34 -18.36 -12.40 -10.34
N SER A 35 -18.65 -12.40 -11.64
CA SER A 35 -17.69 -12.77 -12.69
C SER A 35 -16.42 -11.89 -12.70
N THR A 36 -16.55 -10.62 -12.32
CA THR A 36 -15.41 -9.71 -12.15
C THR A 36 -14.61 -10.04 -10.90
N LEU A 37 -15.27 -10.43 -9.80
CA LEU A 37 -14.57 -10.87 -8.59
C LEU A 37 -13.82 -12.18 -8.81
N GLU A 38 -14.41 -13.12 -9.56
CA GLU A 38 -13.76 -14.37 -9.95
C GLU A 38 -12.51 -14.14 -10.80
N SER A 39 -12.53 -13.16 -11.71
CA SER A 39 -11.35 -12.86 -12.55
C SER A 39 -10.19 -12.21 -11.79
N ILE A 40 -10.43 -11.63 -10.61
CA ILE A 40 -9.38 -11.03 -9.76
C ILE A 40 -9.15 -11.81 -8.47
N ALA A 41 -9.72 -13.01 -8.34
CA ALA A 41 -9.51 -13.86 -7.17
C ALA A 41 -8.10 -14.44 -7.20
N LEU A 42 -7.36 -14.25 -6.10
CA LEU A 42 -6.01 -14.78 -5.95
C LEU A 42 -5.99 -16.02 -5.08
N PRO A 43 -5.30 -17.10 -5.50
CA PRO A 43 -5.16 -18.28 -4.68
C PRO A 43 -4.20 -17.99 -3.51
N PRO A 44 -4.44 -18.51 -2.29
CA PRO A 44 -3.70 -18.14 -1.08
C PRO A 44 -2.18 -18.34 -1.16
N ASP A 45 -1.74 -19.34 -1.92
CA ASP A 45 -0.34 -19.68 -2.17
C ASP A 45 0.39 -18.63 -3.03
N ALA A 46 -0.31 -17.97 -3.97
CA ALA A 46 0.28 -16.92 -4.79
C ALA A 46 0.49 -15.60 -4.04
N ILE A 47 -0.29 -15.34 -2.98
CA ILE A 47 -0.28 -14.05 -2.26
C ILE A 47 1.09 -13.76 -1.64
N GLY A 48 1.75 -14.78 -1.07
CA GLY A 48 3.04 -14.64 -0.39
C GLY A 48 4.13 -14.09 -1.30
N ASP A 49 4.10 -14.46 -2.58
CA ASP A 49 5.09 -14.02 -3.57
C ASP A 49 4.68 -12.73 -4.30
N LEU A 50 3.37 -12.51 -4.50
CA LEU A 50 2.87 -11.38 -5.27
C LEU A 50 2.88 -10.07 -4.47
N LEU A 51 2.48 -10.11 -3.19
CA LEU A 51 2.32 -8.90 -2.39
C LEU A 51 3.65 -8.15 -2.17
N PRO A 52 4.79 -8.80 -1.86
CA PRO A 52 6.07 -8.11 -1.75
C PRO A 52 6.52 -7.45 -3.06
N LYS A 53 6.36 -8.14 -4.19
CA LYS A 53 6.69 -7.60 -5.53
C LYS A 53 5.83 -6.39 -5.87
N LEU A 54 4.54 -6.46 -5.55
CA LEU A 54 3.63 -5.33 -5.73
C LEU A 54 4.02 -4.15 -4.84
N ARG A 55 4.36 -4.40 -3.57
CA ARG A 55 4.82 -3.37 -2.62
C ARG A 55 6.03 -2.61 -3.17
N GLU A 56 7.00 -3.33 -3.73
CA GLU A 56 8.19 -2.75 -4.36
C GLU A 56 7.84 -1.98 -5.65
N ARG A 57 7.05 -2.58 -6.54
CA ARG A 57 6.64 -1.97 -7.81
C ARG A 57 5.88 -0.66 -7.62
N ALA A 58 4.95 -0.62 -6.66
CA ALA A 58 4.10 0.55 -6.38
C ALA A 58 4.68 1.47 -5.28
N ARG A 59 5.91 1.21 -4.80
CA ARG A 59 6.61 2.01 -3.78
C ARG A 59 5.80 2.24 -2.49
N LEU A 60 5.10 1.20 -2.04
CA LEU A 60 4.23 1.29 -0.87
C LEU A 60 5.06 1.14 0.42
N GLU A 61 4.71 1.91 1.45
CA GLU A 61 5.30 1.79 2.79
C GLU A 61 4.75 0.53 3.49
N GLU A 62 3.44 0.33 3.39
CA GLU A 62 2.72 -0.82 3.92
C GLU A 62 1.67 -1.28 2.91
N ALA A 63 1.36 -2.57 2.91
CA ALA A 63 0.33 -3.14 2.06
C ALA A 63 -0.35 -4.34 2.74
N LEU A 64 -1.66 -4.42 2.62
CA LEU A 64 -2.50 -5.55 3.03
C LEU A 64 -3.38 -5.94 1.85
N LEU A 65 -3.32 -7.21 1.45
CA LEU A 65 -4.24 -7.79 0.47
C LEU A 65 -5.33 -8.58 1.21
N LEU A 66 -6.58 -8.24 0.94
CA LEU A 66 -7.76 -8.95 1.42
C LEU A 66 -8.48 -9.60 0.24
N SER A 67 -8.25 -10.91 0.06
CA SER A 67 -8.87 -11.73 -0.99
C SER A 67 -9.82 -12.74 -0.34
N THR A 68 -11.11 -12.64 -0.66
CA THR A 68 -12.17 -13.54 -0.20
C THR A 68 -13.19 -13.74 -1.33
N CYS A 69 -14.20 -14.59 -1.17
CA CYS A 69 -15.28 -14.71 -2.15
C CYS A 69 -16.08 -13.41 -2.40
N ASN A 70 -16.03 -12.45 -1.48
CA ASN A 70 -16.86 -11.24 -1.52
C ASN A 70 -16.10 -9.97 -1.92
N ARG A 71 -14.76 -10.04 -2.02
CA ARG A 71 -13.87 -8.91 -2.30
C ARG A 71 -12.45 -9.35 -2.62
N THR A 72 -11.80 -8.56 -3.47
CA THR A 72 -10.34 -8.50 -3.61
C THR A 72 -9.93 -7.04 -3.49
N GLU A 73 -9.28 -6.68 -2.40
CA GLU A 73 -8.95 -5.31 -2.05
C GLU A 73 -7.51 -5.20 -1.54
N ILE A 74 -6.81 -4.14 -1.96
CA ILE A 74 -5.49 -3.76 -1.47
C ILE A 74 -5.63 -2.48 -0.67
N TYR A 75 -5.21 -2.56 0.58
CA TYR A 75 -5.05 -1.42 1.47
C TYR A 75 -3.57 -1.06 1.51
N ALA A 76 -3.22 0.19 1.24
CA ALA A 76 -1.83 0.58 1.10
C ALA A 76 -1.53 1.93 1.76
N VAL A 77 -0.34 2.05 2.36
CA VAL A 77 0.20 3.32 2.85
C VAL A 77 1.24 3.82 1.86
N THR A 78 1.12 5.08 1.42
CA THR A 78 2.05 5.67 0.43
C THR A 78 2.23 7.16 0.65
N ALA A 79 3.43 7.66 0.32
CA ALA A 79 3.71 9.10 0.21
C ALA A 79 3.28 9.69 -1.15
N ASP A 80 3.01 8.85 -2.15
CA ASP A 80 2.53 9.25 -3.49
C ASP A 80 1.26 8.46 -3.85
N PRO A 81 0.07 8.98 -3.55
CA PRO A 81 -1.18 8.27 -3.79
C PRO A 81 -1.52 8.13 -5.28
N THR A 82 -1.05 9.04 -6.12
CA THR A 82 -1.39 9.08 -7.54
C THR A 82 -0.59 8.04 -8.30
N GLU A 83 0.73 7.98 -8.09
CA GLU A 83 1.60 6.96 -8.70
C GLU A 83 1.22 5.57 -8.18
N ALA A 84 1.05 5.42 -6.86
CA ALA A 84 0.69 4.14 -6.26
C ALA A 84 -0.69 3.65 -6.73
N GLY A 85 -1.70 4.51 -6.77
CA GLY A 85 -3.05 4.15 -7.23
C GLY A 85 -3.04 3.61 -8.66
N ALA A 86 -2.34 4.28 -9.57
CA ALA A 86 -2.22 3.85 -10.96
C ALA A 86 -1.50 2.50 -11.11
N GLU A 87 -0.45 2.24 -10.33
CA GLU A 87 0.23 0.93 -10.33
C GLU A 87 -0.65 -0.18 -9.77
N LEU A 88 -1.40 0.08 -8.69
CA LEU A 88 -2.31 -0.89 -8.08
C LEU A 88 -3.46 -1.24 -9.03
N GLU A 89 -4.06 -0.25 -9.70
CA GLU A 89 -5.08 -0.48 -10.73
C GLU A 89 -4.53 -1.30 -11.89
N ARG A 90 -3.34 -0.95 -12.38
CA ARG A 90 -2.67 -1.70 -13.46
C ARG A 90 -2.42 -3.15 -13.07
N TRP A 91 -1.95 -3.40 -11.84
CA TRP A 91 -1.74 -4.74 -11.33
C TRP A 91 -3.04 -5.55 -11.23
N MET A 92 -4.16 -4.94 -10.81
CA MET A 92 -5.45 -5.64 -10.82
C MET A 92 -5.90 -6.02 -12.23
N LEU A 93 -5.65 -5.15 -13.21
CA LEU A 93 -5.92 -5.45 -14.60
C LEU A 93 -4.99 -6.56 -15.15
N ASP A 94 -3.75 -6.64 -14.68
CA ASP A 94 -2.83 -7.74 -15.02
C ASP A 94 -3.37 -9.08 -14.51
N ILE A 95 -3.83 -9.14 -13.26
CA ILE A 95 -4.46 -10.36 -12.70
C ILE A 95 -5.71 -10.76 -13.49
N ALA A 96 -6.57 -9.78 -13.80
CA ALA A 96 -7.81 -10.04 -14.52
C ALA A 96 -7.60 -10.65 -15.93
N ARG A 97 -6.40 -10.51 -16.50
CA ARG A 97 -6.05 -11.02 -17.83
C ARG A 97 -5.43 -12.41 -17.81
N GLY A 98 -4.99 -12.91 -16.66
CA GLY A 98 -4.24 -14.17 -16.52
C GLY A 98 -2.75 -13.99 -16.74
#